data_AF-A0A6P4E8J5-F1
#
_entry.id   AF-A0A6P4E8J5-F1
#
_cell.length_a   1.000
_cell.length_b   1.000
_cell.length_c   1.000
_cell.angle_alpha   90.00
_cell.angle_beta   90.00
_cell.angle_gamma   90.00
#
_symmetry.space_group_name_H-M   'P 1'
#
loop_
_entity.id
_entity.type
_entity.pdbx_description
1 polymer ?
#
loop_
_entity_poly.entity_id
_entity_poly.type
_entity_poly.pdbx_seq_one_letter_code
_entity_poly.pdbx_strand_id
1 'polypeptide(L)'
;MGEFNWEISPDLTQYKQIGNRYFIFESDVELSWTDAKKACEEKRGHLATIKDSEELFRIMYEIKDLKFYWLGINDHENKGEFISLASGKRDPFLYWQENEPSYTENKKNCVYFFYVK
;
A
#
# COMPACT_ATOMS: atom_id res chain seq x y z
N MET A 1 -9.55 -5.28 33.06
CA MET A 1 -9.12 -5.98 31.83
C MET A 1 -10.38 -6.12 30.99
N GLY A 2 -10.48 -5.41 29.87
CA GLY A 2 -11.68 -5.42 29.02
C GLY A 2 -11.68 -6.65 28.12
N GLU A 3 -12.82 -7.32 28.04
CA GLU A 3 -13.02 -8.50 27.20
C GLU A 3 -12.96 -8.10 25.71
N PHE A 4 -12.09 -8.78 24.96
CA PHE A 4 -11.97 -8.57 23.53
C PHE A 4 -13.19 -9.21 22.84
N ASN A 5 -14.10 -8.38 22.34
CA ASN A 5 -15.35 -8.85 21.76
C ASN A 5 -15.13 -9.31 20.30
N TRP A 6 -14.92 -10.61 20.12
CA TRP A 6 -14.60 -11.26 18.85
C TRP A 6 -15.78 -11.36 17.86
N GLU A 7 -16.98 -10.93 18.28
CA GLU A 7 -18.20 -11.00 17.47
C GLU A 7 -18.36 -9.84 16.47
N ILE A 8 -17.54 -8.79 16.56
CA ILE A 8 -17.58 -7.66 15.63
C ILE A 8 -16.57 -7.89 14.51
N SER A 9 -16.98 -8.63 13.48
CA SER A 9 -16.21 -8.73 12.23
C SER A 9 -16.02 -7.34 11.60
N PRO A 10 -14.84 -7.02 11.03
CA PRO A 10 -14.67 -5.77 10.30
C PRO A 10 -15.69 -5.68 9.16
N ASP A 11 -16.27 -4.50 8.95
CA ASP A 11 -17.11 -4.24 7.79
C ASP A 11 -16.22 -4.26 6.54
N LEU A 12 -16.33 -5.36 5.78
CA LEU A 12 -15.55 -5.60 4.57
C LEU A 12 -16.27 -5.14 3.30
N THR A 13 -17.42 -4.46 3.40
CA THR A 13 -18.18 -4.03 2.20
C THR A 13 -17.39 -3.09 1.28
N GLN A 14 -16.46 -2.32 1.85
CA GLN A 14 -15.55 -1.43 1.13
C GLN A 14 -14.28 -2.12 0.65
N TYR A 15 -14.04 -3.37 1.06
CA TYR A 15 -12.82 -4.11 0.76
C TYR A 15 -13.02 -5.04 -0.44
N LYS A 16 -12.03 -5.02 -1.33
CA LYS A 16 -11.90 -5.99 -2.42
C LYS A 16 -11.05 -7.17 -1.96
N GLN A 17 -11.58 -8.38 -2.08
CA GLN A 17 -10.79 -9.59 -1.90
C GLN A 17 -9.92 -9.87 -3.14
N ILE A 18 -8.61 -9.94 -2.95
CA ILE A 18 -7.64 -10.32 -3.98
C ILE A 18 -6.82 -11.50 -3.44
N GLY A 19 -7.05 -12.68 -4.00
CA GLY A 19 -6.53 -13.92 -3.43
C GLY A 19 -7.06 -14.15 -2.01
N ASN A 20 -6.16 -14.24 -1.04
CA ASN A 20 -6.47 -14.42 0.38
C ASN A 20 -6.35 -13.13 1.20
N ARG A 21 -6.18 -11.97 0.57
CA ARG A 21 -6.03 -10.67 1.24
C ARG A 21 -7.15 -9.71 0.83
N TYR A 22 -7.38 -8.71 1.66
CA TYR A 22 -8.39 -7.68 1.45
C TYR A 22 -7.71 -6.33 1.25
N PHE A 23 -8.15 -5.59 0.23
CA PHE A 23 -7.59 -4.31 -0.16
C PHE A 23 -8.69 -3.26 -0.23
N ILE A 24 -8.35 -2.03 0.10
CA ILE A 24 -9.20 -0.86 -0.16
C ILE A 24 -8.42 0.10 -1.06
N PHE A 25 -9.07 0.59 -2.11
CA PHE A 25 -8.48 1.52 -3.06
C PHE A 25 -9.07 2.90 -2.82
N GLU A 26 -8.38 3.70 -2.03
CA GLU A 26 -8.79 5.08 -1.73
C GLU A 26 -8.22 6.01 -2.79
N SER A 27 -9.09 6.75 -3.47
CA SER A 27 -8.69 7.58 -4.61
C SER A 27 -9.46 8.90 -4.75
N ASP A 28 -10.48 9.12 -3.91
CA ASP A 28 -11.35 10.29 -4.01
C ASP A 28 -10.68 11.58 -3.53
N VAL A 29 -9.72 11.45 -2.61
CA VAL A 29 -8.95 12.57 -2.04
C VAL A 29 -7.46 12.25 -2.13
N GLU A 30 -6.69 13.18 -2.68
CA GLU A 30 -5.23 13.08 -2.67
C GLU A 30 -4.69 13.37 -1.27
N LEU A 31 -3.99 12.38 -0.70
CA LEU A 31 -3.40 12.47 0.63
C LEU A 31 -1.87 12.45 0.57
N SER A 32 -1.24 13.07 1.56
CA SER A 32 0.17 12.80 1.84
C SER A 32 0.34 11.33 2.24
N TRP A 33 1.52 10.75 2.05
CA TRP A 33 1.78 9.36 2.44
C TRP A 33 1.50 9.12 3.94
N THR A 34 1.85 10.09 4.79
CA THR A 34 1.58 10.04 6.24
C THR A 34 0.09 10.05 6.55
N ASP A 35 -0.72 10.84 5.83
CA ASP A 35 -2.16 10.88 6.06
C ASP A 35 -2.85 9.65 5.47
N ALA A 36 -2.38 9.12 4.34
CA ALA A 36 -2.84 7.85 3.79
C ALA A 36 -2.57 6.68 4.75
N LYS A 37 -1.40 6.67 5.40
CA LYS A 37 -1.09 5.70 6.48
C LYS A 37 -2.13 5.74 7.59
N LYS A 38 -2.43 6.93 8.11
CA LYS A 38 -3.43 7.11 9.18
C LYS A 38 -4.82 6.66 8.73
N ALA A 39 -5.23 7.04 7.52
CA ALA A 39 -6.52 6.65 6.96
C ALA A 39 -6.67 5.12 6.87
N CYS A 40 -5.64 4.39 6.44
CA CYS A 40 -5.65 2.94 6.43
C CYS A 40 -5.73 2.34 7.86
N GLU A 41 -5.01 2.93 8.82
CA GLU A 41 -5.03 2.50 10.23
C GLU A 41 -6.42 2.70 10.87
N GLU A 42 -7.10 3.81 10.57
CA GLU A 42 -8.48 4.07 10.99
C GLU A 42 -9.47 3.04 10.44
N LYS A 43 -9.20 2.52 9.25
CA LYS A 43 -9.97 1.43 8.64
C LYS A 43 -9.57 0.04 9.12
N ARG A 44 -8.73 -0.05 10.16
CA ARG A 44 -8.20 -1.30 10.73
C ARG A 44 -7.32 -2.09 9.75
N GLY A 45 -6.64 -1.39 8.86
CA GLY A 45 -5.65 -1.94 7.93
C GLY A 45 -4.32 -1.19 8.02
N HIS A 46 -3.47 -1.42 7.01
CA HIS A 46 -2.23 -0.68 6.79
C HIS A 46 -2.13 -0.30 5.32
N LEU A 47 -1.29 0.67 4.98
CA LEU A 47 -0.93 0.88 3.58
C LEU A 47 -0.39 -0.44 3.01
N ALA A 48 -0.93 -0.82 1.86
CA ALA A 48 -0.67 -2.13 1.29
C ALA A 48 0.79 -2.26 0.82
N THR A 49 1.33 -3.47 0.93
CA THR A 49 2.48 -3.90 0.15
C THR A 49 2.03 -5.00 -0.81
N ILE A 50 2.70 -5.12 -1.95
CA ILE A 50 2.39 -6.15 -2.95
C ILE A 50 3.28 -7.35 -2.66
N LYS A 51 2.69 -8.53 -2.53
CA LYS A 51 3.43 -9.72 -2.06
C LYS A 51 4.23 -10.40 -3.18
N ASP A 52 3.71 -10.39 -4.40
CA ASP A 52 4.24 -11.13 -5.55
C ASP A 52 3.64 -10.59 -6.87
N SER A 53 4.16 -11.10 -8.00
CA SER A 53 3.72 -10.72 -9.34
C SER A 53 2.28 -11.12 -9.65
N GLU A 54 1.77 -12.20 -9.05
CA GLU A 54 0.39 -12.65 -9.28
C GLU A 54 -0.60 -11.64 -8.68
N GLU A 55 -0.31 -11.19 -7.47
CA GLU A 55 -1.12 -10.18 -6.82
C GLU A 55 -1.01 -8.81 -7.48
N LEU A 56 0.19 -8.43 -7.91
CA LEU A 56 0.38 -7.23 -8.74
C LEU A 56 -0.56 -7.24 -9.94
N PHE A 57 -0.59 -8.34 -10.69
CA PHE A 57 -1.44 -8.48 -11.87
C PHE A 57 -2.93 -8.40 -11.52
N ARG A 58 -3.35 -9.05 -10.43
CA ARG A 58 -4.75 -8.98 -9.96
C ARG A 58 -5.14 -7.57 -9.54
N ILE A 59 -4.26 -6.83 -8.86
CA ILE A 59 -4.46 -5.42 -8.49
C ILE A 59 -4.61 -4.54 -9.73
N MET A 60 -3.74 -4.72 -10.73
CA MET A 60 -3.80 -3.99 -12.01
C MET A 60 -5.11 -4.19 -12.76
N TYR A 61 -5.76 -5.35 -12.61
CA TYR A 61 -7.07 -5.61 -13.21
C TYR A 61 -8.21 -4.83 -12.53
N GLU A 62 -8.11 -4.64 -11.21
CA GLU A 62 -9.12 -3.97 -10.40
C GLU A 62 -9.06 -2.44 -10.52
N ILE A 63 -7.86 -1.88 -10.72
CA ILE A 63 -7.69 -0.43 -10.89
C ILE A 63 -8.19 -0.02 -12.28
N LYS A 64 -9.07 0.98 -12.30
CA LYS A 64 -9.77 1.46 -13.51
C LYS A 64 -9.38 2.88 -13.91
N ASP A 65 -8.69 3.56 -13.02
CA ASP A 65 -8.36 4.97 -13.07
C ASP A 65 -6.85 5.18 -13.13
N LEU A 66 -6.44 6.23 -13.84
CA LEU A 66 -5.05 6.63 -13.99
C LEU A 66 -4.61 7.42 -12.76
N LYS A 67 -4.54 6.76 -11.60
CA LYS A 67 -4.20 7.36 -10.31
C LYS A 67 -3.00 6.69 -9.65
N PHE A 68 -2.40 7.44 -8.74
CA PHE A 68 -1.28 7.02 -7.90
C PHE A 68 -1.81 6.57 -6.54
N TYR A 69 -1.35 5.41 -6.07
CA TYR A 69 -1.72 4.84 -4.79
C TYR A 69 -0.50 4.68 -3.91
N TRP A 70 -0.52 5.24 -2.71
CA TRP A 70 0.57 5.03 -1.76
C TRP A 70 0.67 3.56 -1.35
N LEU A 71 1.90 3.04 -1.32
CA LEU A 71 2.21 1.74 -0.74
C LEU A 71 2.83 1.92 0.64
N GLY A 72 2.71 0.89 1.47
CA GLY A 72 3.30 0.81 2.81
C GLY A 72 4.80 0.55 2.78
N ILE A 73 5.52 1.05 1.78
CA ILE A 73 6.95 0.80 1.55
C ILE A 73 7.67 2.15 1.55
N ASN A 74 8.82 2.21 2.21
CA ASN A 74 9.63 3.43 2.31
C ASN A 74 11.12 3.14 2.46
N ASP A 75 11.97 4.12 2.14
CA ASP A 75 13.42 4.10 2.39
C ASP A 75 13.86 5.26 3.30
N HIS A 76 13.06 5.56 4.33
CA HIS A 76 13.29 6.70 5.24
C HIS A 76 14.64 6.66 5.95
N GLU A 77 14.99 5.50 6.49
CA GLU A 77 16.20 5.32 7.31
C GLU A 77 17.46 5.21 6.46
N ASN A 78 17.43 4.35 5.44
CA ASN A 78 18.58 4.08 4.58
C ASN A 78 18.14 4.03 3.11
N LYS A 79 18.75 4.88 2.28
CA LYS A 79 18.46 4.93 0.84
C LYS A 79 18.75 3.60 0.16
N GLY A 80 17.78 3.13 -0.62
CA GLY A 80 17.81 1.82 -1.28
C GLY A 80 17.41 0.64 -0.38
N GLU A 81 17.18 0.86 0.92
CA GLU A 81 16.62 -0.15 1.81
C GLU A 81 15.12 0.08 1.99
N PHE A 82 14.33 -0.55 1.14
CA PHE A 82 12.88 -0.41 1.16
C PHE A 82 12.24 -1.30 2.24
N ILE A 83 11.66 -0.67 3.25
CA ILE A 83 11.06 -1.30 4.42
C ILE A 83 9.53 -1.24 4.33
N SER A 84 8.89 -2.37 4.59
CA SER A 84 7.45 -2.48 4.75
C SER A 84 7.04 -1.96 6.13
N LEU A 85 6.13 -0.99 6.16
CA LEU A 85 5.54 -0.44 7.39
C LEU A 85 4.85 -1.51 8.23
N ALA A 86 4.14 -2.44 7.59
CA ALA A 86 3.34 -3.45 8.28
C ALA A 86 4.22 -4.51 8.96
N SER A 87 5.35 -4.88 8.35
CA SER A 87 6.23 -5.93 8.87
C SER A 87 7.47 -5.41 9.60
N GLY A 88 7.85 -4.14 9.38
CA GLY A 88 9.10 -3.56 9.85
C GLY A 88 10.35 -4.17 9.21
N LYS A 89 10.20 -4.96 8.13
CA LYS A 89 11.27 -5.68 7.44
C LYS A 89 11.44 -5.17 6.01
N ARG A 90 12.58 -5.50 5.39
CA ARG A 90 12.78 -5.28 3.95
C ARG A 90 11.65 -5.92 3.16
N ASP A 91 11.08 -5.15 2.24
CA ASP A 91 9.98 -5.64 1.42
C ASP A 91 10.51 -6.70 0.44
N PRO A 92 9.90 -7.90 0.38
CA PRO A 92 10.40 -8.98 -0.46
C PRO A 92 10.10 -8.77 -1.96
N PHE A 93 9.19 -7.85 -2.31
CA PHE A 93 8.76 -7.68 -3.69
C PHE A 93 8.73 -6.19 -4.07
N LEU A 94 9.69 -5.82 -4.91
CA LEU A 94 9.78 -4.48 -5.49
C LEU A 94 9.72 -4.63 -7.01
N TYR A 95 8.75 -3.95 -7.63
CA TYR A 95 8.59 -3.92 -9.07
C TYR A 95 8.63 -2.47 -9.54
N TRP A 96 9.83 -2.03 -9.92
CA TRP A 96 10.08 -0.67 -10.34
C TRP A 96 9.77 -0.46 -11.82
N GLN A 97 9.21 0.70 -12.13
CA GLN A 97 9.16 1.19 -13.50
C GLN A 97 10.56 1.61 -13.96
N GLU A 98 10.74 1.73 -15.27
CA GLU A 98 12.01 2.17 -15.84
C GLU A 98 12.44 3.51 -15.22
N ASN A 99 13.70 3.60 -14.80
CA ASN A 99 14.31 4.75 -14.11
C ASN A 99 13.86 4.99 -12.65
N GLU A 100 13.09 4.08 -12.03
CA GLU A 100 12.80 4.13 -10.59
C GLU A 100 13.58 3.03 -9.82
N PRO A 101 13.91 3.24 -8.53
CA PRO A 101 13.72 4.48 -7.78
C PRO A 101 14.73 5.55 -8.22
N SER A 102 14.24 6.76 -8.53
CA SER A 102 15.08 7.92 -8.86
C SER A 102 15.24 8.83 -7.65
N TYR A 103 16.48 9.27 -7.41
CA TYR A 103 16.85 10.15 -6.30
C TYR A 103 17.25 11.57 -6.75
N THR A 104 16.94 11.94 -8.00
CA THR A 104 17.49 13.15 -8.63
C THR A 104 16.88 14.47 -8.15
N GLU A 105 15.74 14.46 -7.46
CA GLU A 105 15.03 15.67 -7.05
C GLU A 105 14.32 15.53 -5.70
N ASN A 106 14.97 15.75 -4.55
CA ASN A 106 14.32 15.83 -3.22
C ASN A 106 13.20 14.76 -2.98
N LYS A 107 13.34 13.59 -3.63
CA LYS A 107 12.19 12.71 -3.89
C LYS A 107 11.87 11.97 -2.61
N LYS A 108 10.59 12.06 -2.23
CA LYS A 108 10.01 11.49 -1.02
C LYS A 108 10.37 10.00 -0.94
N ASN A 109 10.86 9.58 0.21
CA ASN A 109 11.31 8.22 0.51
C ASN A 109 10.15 7.20 0.58
N CYS A 110 9.06 7.43 -0.13
CA CYS A 110 7.80 6.69 -0.03
C CYS A 110 7.46 6.12 -1.40
N VAL A 111 7.00 4.87 -1.43
CA VAL A 111 6.69 4.17 -2.68
C VAL A 111 5.21 4.33 -3.02
N TYR A 112 4.91 4.50 -4.30
CA TYR A 112 3.55 4.49 -4.81
C TYR A 112 3.43 3.49 -5.96
N PHE A 113 2.23 2.97 -6.12
CA PHE A 113 1.81 2.18 -7.26
C PHE A 113 1.09 3.10 -8.26
N PHE A 114 1.39 2.94 -9.54
CA PHE A 114 0.60 3.51 -10.63
C PHE A 114 0.59 2.54 -11.79
N TYR A 115 -0.50 2.55 -12.54
CA TYR A 115 -0.62 1.72 -13.73
C TYR A 115 -1.42 2.44 -14.80
N VAL A 116 -0.93 2.34 -16.03
CA VAL A 116 -1.60 2.82 -17.24
C VAL A 116 -1.91 1.59 -18.07
N LYS A 117 -3.20 1.39 -18.40
CA LYS A 117 -3.63 0.29 -19.28
C LYS A 117 -3.20 0.50 -20.71
#